data_AF-A0A1W9VNE5-F1
#
_entry.id   AF-A0A1W9VNE5-F1
#
_cell.length_a   1.000
_cell.length_b   1.000
_cell.length_c   1.000
_cell.angle_alpha   90.00
_cell.angle_beta   90.00
_cell.angle_gamma   90.00
#
_symmetry.space_group_name_H-M   'P 1'
#
loop_
_entity.id
_entity.type
_entity.pdbx_description
1 polymer ?
#
loop_
_entity_poly.entity_id
_entity_poly.type
_entity_poly.pdbx_seq_one_letter_code
_entity_poly.pdbx_strand_id
1 'polypeptide(L)'
;MFKEKLNKDFIIKFTDYIEKNKLIPKRSKIVVGFSGGADSTALLLSLLIIKDRLDLSILVAHVNYNLRGDDSLEDEEAVKQFCFGS
;
A
#
# COMPACT_ATOMS: atom_id res chain seq x y z
N MET A 1 8.38 6.40 -10.28
CA MET A 1 8.50 4.94 -10.46
C MET A 1 7.21 4.17 -10.16
N PHE A 2 6.45 4.46 -9.07
CA PHE A 2 5.22 3.70 -8.74
C PHE A 2 3.90 4.26 -9.29
N LYS A 3 3.85 5.55 -9.64
CA LYS A 3 2.63 6.23 -10.10
C LYS A 3 2.09 5.71 -11.45
N GLU A 4 2.90 4.97 -12.20
CA GLU A 4 2.54 4.49 -13.55
C GLU A 4 1.88 3.10 -13.56
N LYS A 5 1.92 2.35 -12.46
CA LYS A 5 1.33 1.00 -12.39
C LYS A 5 -0.18 0.98 -12.10
N LEU A 6 -0.75 2.09 -11.65
CA LEU A 6 -2.16 2.17 -11.26
C LEU A 6 -2.97 3.01 -12.24
N ASN A 7 -4.13 2.48 -12.61
CA ASN A 7 -5.09 3.20 -13.43
C ASN A 7 -5.53 4.49 -12.71
N LYS A 8 -5.47 5.63 -13.40
CA LYS A 8 -5.86 6.94 -12.86
C LYS A 8 -7.31 6.97 -12.36
N ASP A 9 -8.23 6.34 -13.10
CA ASP A 9 -9.64 6.28 -12.72
C ASP A 9 -9.85 5.50 -11.42
N PHE A 10 -9.05 4.46 -11.20
CA PHE A 10 -9.08 3.69 -9.96
C PHE A 10 -8.64 4.55 -8.76
N ILE A 11 -7.55 5.30 -8.90
CA ILE A 11 -7.04 6.17 -7.83
C ILE A 11 -7.99 7.32 -7.50
N ILE A 12 -8.63 7.91 -8.52
CA ILE A 12 -9.65 8.94 -8.31
C ILE A 12 -10.82 8.34 -7.51
N LYS A 13 -11.39 7.21 -7.96
CA LYS A 13 -12.49 6.54 -7.25
C LYS A 13 -12.12 6.15 -5.82
N PHE A 14 -10.91 5.63 -5.60
CA PHE A 14 -10.41 5.27 -4.28
C PHE A 14 -10.34 6.51 -3.36
N THR A 15 -9.71 7.58 -3.84
CA THR A 15 -9.54 8.83 -3.08
C THR A 15 -10.88 9.47 -2.76
N ASP A 16 -11.78 9.56 -3.74
CA ASP A 16 -13.13 10.08 -3.57
C ASP A 16 -13.92 9.28 -2.54
N TYR A 17 -13.78 7.95 -2.57
CA TYR A 17 -14.44 7.08 -1.61
C TYR A 17 -13.95 7.30 -0.19
N ILE A 18 -12.63 7.42 0.02
CA ILE A 18 -12.04 7.72 1.33
C ILE A 18 -12.54 9.06 1.85
N GLU A 19 -12.56 10.10 1.01
CA GLU A 19 -12.95 11.46 1.39
C GLU A 19 -14.44 11.58 1.68
N LYS A 20 -15.29 11.06 0.78
CA LYS A 20 -16.75 11.10 0.93
C LYS A 20 -17.20 10.43 2.22
N ASN A 21 -16.55 9.33 2.59
CA ASN A 21 -16.89 8.55 3.77
C ASN A 21 -16.04 8.93 5.00
N LYS A 22 -15.12 9.90 4.88
CA LYS A 22 -14.21 10.34 5.96
C LYS A 22 -13.49 9.18 6.65
N LEU A 23 -13.07 8.18 5.87
CA LEU A 23 -12.51 6.92 6.40
C LEU A 23 -11.14 7.11 7.05
N ILE A 24 -10.36 8.06 6.55
CA ILE A 24 -8.99 8.30 7.00
C ILE A 24 -8.86 9.78 7.38
N PRO A 25 -8.75 10.10 8.69
CA PRO A 25 -8.39 11.43 9.14
C PRO A 25 -6.99 11.85 8.66
N LYS A 26 -6.75 13.15 8.58
CA LYS A 26 -5.39 13.66 8.37
C LYS A 26 -4.49 13.27 9.54
N ARG A 27 -3.20 13.07 9.27
CA ARG A 27 -2.16 12.71 10.26
C ARG A 27 -2.37 11.35 10.92
N SER A 28 -3.18 10.49 10.32
CA SER A 28 -3.44 9.15 10.84
C SER A 28 -2.22 8.24 10.68
N LYS A 29 -2.04 7.37 11.68
CA LYS A 29 -1.15 6.22 11.62
C LYS A 29 -1.95 5.01 11.17
N ILE A 30 -1.59 4.42 10.04
CA ILE A 30 -2.31 3.30 9.44
C ILE A 30 -1.41 2.07 9.47
N VAL A 31 -1.93 0.96 9.99
CA VAL A 31 -1.29 -0.35 9.85
C VAL A 31 -1.98 -1.09 8.70
N VAL A 32 -1.21 -1.45 7.68
CA VAL A 32 -1.71 -2.15 6.50
C VAL A 32 -1.28 -3.60 6.59
N GLY A 33 -2.27 -4.50 6.69
CA GLY A 33 -2.04 -5.93 6.51
C GLY A 33 -1.67 -6.22 5.05
N PHE A 34 -0.46 -6.69 4.80
CA PHE A 34 0.04 -6.93 3.45
C PHE A 34 0.29 -8.42 3.23
N SER A 35 -0.35 -9.02 2.24
CA SER A 35 -0.23 -10.46 1.97
C SER A 35 0.65 -10.80 0.77
N GLY A 36 1.13 -9.80 0.01
CA GLY A 36 1.82 -10.00 -1.28
C GLY A 36 0.85 -10.10 -2.48
N GLY A 37 -0.43 -10.37 -2.22
CA GLY A 37 -1.45 -10.47 -3.28
C GLY A 37 -1.79 -9.13 -3.93
N ALA A 38 -2.34 -9.20 -5.16
CA ALA A 38 -2.70 -8.04 -5.98
C ALA A 38 -3.55 -6.99 -5.24
N ASP A 39 -4.53 -7.43 -4.45
CA ASP A 39 -5.40 -6.52 -3.68
C ASP A 39 -4.64 -5.75 -2.59
N SER A 40 -3.80 -6.45 -1.83
CA SER A 40 -2.99 -5.84 -0.77
C SER A 40 -1.94 -4.88 -1.33
N THR A 41 -1.39 -5.21 -2.49
CA THR A 41 -0.49 -4.35 -3.27
C THR A 41 -1.21 -3.11 -3.79
N ALA A 42 -2.40 -3.26 -4.37
CA ALA A 42 -3.21 -2.14 -4.83
C ALA A 42 -3.60 -1.20 -3.68
N LEU A 43 -3.99 -1.75 -2.52
CA LEU A 43 -4.31 -0.97 -1.33
C LEU A 43 -3.10 -0.17 -0.84
N LEU A 44 -1.96 -0.84 -0.64
CA LEU A 44 -0.74 -0.21 -0.13
C LEU A 44 -0.27 0.92 -1.06
N LEU A 45 -0.23 0.66 -2.37
CA LEU A 45 0.11 1.67 -3.38
C LEU A 45 -0.87 2.85 -3.37
N SER A 46 -2.17 2.59 -3.24
CA SER A 46 -3.18 3.66 -3.22
C SER A 46 -3.04 4.53 -1.98
N LEU A 47 -2.78 3.93 -0.81
CA LEU A 47 -2.49 4.65 0.43
C LEU A 47 -1.21 5.49 0.32
N LEU A 48 -0.17 4.98 -0.32
CA LEU A 48 1.06 5.74 -0.58
C LEU A 48 0.80 6.97 -1.46
N ILE A 49 -0.06 6.87 -2.48
CA ILE A 49 -0.37 8.00 -3.37
C ILE A 49 -1.02 9.15 -2.60
N ILE A 50 -1.90 8.86 -1.65
CA ILE A 50 -2.57 9.88 -0.83
C ILE A 50 -1.82 10.24 0.46
N LYS A 51 -0.73 9.54 0.76
CA LYS A 51 0.07 9.68 1.99
C LYS A 51 0.47 11.12 2.23
N ASP A 52 1.08 11.79 1.24
CA ASP A 52 1.61 13.15 1.42
C ASP A 52 0.48 14.17 1.54
N ARG A 53 -0.64 13.96 0.83
CA ARG A 53 -1.82 14.84 0.89
C ARG A 53 -2.50 14.80 2.26
N LEU A 54 -2.52 13.65 2.90
CA LEU A 54 -3.17 13.43 4.20
C LEU A 54 -2.19 13.37 5.37
N ASP A 55 -0.89 13.55 5.13
CA ASP A 55 0.19 13.45 6.12
C ASP A 55 0.18 12.10 6.87
N LEU A 56 0.01 11.00 6.13
CA LEU A 56 -0.14 9.67 6.72
C LEU A 56 1.20 9.05 7.12
N SER A 57 1.18 8.34 8.25
CA SER A 57 2.23 7.40 8.63
C SER A 57 1.74 5.98 8.36
N ILE A 58 2.40 5.26 7.45
CA ILE A 58 1.97 3.93 7.04
C ILE A 58 2.97 2.90 7.58
N LEU A 59 2.48 1.92 8.32
CA LEU A 59 3.22 0.75 8.78
C LEU A 59 2.67 -0.48 8.03
N VAL A 60 3.55 -1.27 7.42
CA VAL A 60 3.16 -2.49 6.73
C VAL A 60 3.38 -3.68 7.66
N ALA A 61 2.33 -4.46 7.89
CA ALA A 61 2.38 -5.70 8.65
C ALA A 61 2.18 -6.87 7.67
N HIS A 62 3.27 -7.55 7.32
CA HIS A 62 3.21 -8.75 6.50
C HIS A 62 3.14 -9.98 7.40
N VAL A 63 2.13 -10.82 7.20
CA VAL A 63 2.01 -12.11 7.91
C VAL A 63 2.46 -13.20 6.94
N ASN A 64 3.71 -13.63 7.10
CA ASN A 64 4.24 -14.76 6.35
C ASN A 64 3.70 -16.06 6.98
N TYR A 65 2.76 -16.72 6.30
CA TYR A 65 2.16 -17.98 6.78
C TYR A 65 3.08 -19.19 6.60
N ASN A 66 4.33 -19.04 6.13
CA ASN A 66 5.32 -20.13 5.99
C ASN A 66 4.83 -21.33 5.16
N LEU A 67 3.88 -21.13 4.24
CA LEU A 67 3.21 -22.22 3.51
C LEU A 67 3.89 -22.63 2.21
N ARG A 68 4.88 -21.89 1.72
CA ARG A 68 5.66 -22.22 0.51
C ARG A 68 7.09 -21.69 0.68
N GLY A 69 8.08 -22.50 0.30
CA GLY A 69 9.51 -22.22 0.40
C GLY A 69 9.98 -21.02 -0.44
N ASP A 70 10.92 -21.23 -1.37
CA ASP A 70 11.78 -20.20 -2.00
C ASP A 70 11.08 -19.01 -2.71
N ASP A 71 9.75 -19.03 -2.92
CA ASP A 71 8.98 -17.90 -3.50
C ASP A 71 8.85 -16.68 -2.54
N SER A 72 9.11 -16.86 -1.25
CA SER A 72 9.01 -15.78 -0.24
C SER A 72 10.12 -14.73 -0.32
N LEU A 73 11.19 -14.99 -1.08
CA LEU A 73 12.33 -14.09 -1.22
C LEU A 73 12.04 -12.93 -2.19
N GLU A 74 11.26 -13.16 -3.26
CA GLU A 74 10.89 -12.10 -4.22
C GLU A 74 9.91 -11.09 -3.60
N ASP A 75 8.99 -11.53 -2.72
CA ASP A 75 8.06 -10.65 -2.00
C ASP A 75 8.80 -9.76 -0.99
N GLU A 76 9.82 -10.30 -0.31
CA GLU A 76 10.63 -9.53 0.64
C GLU A 76 11.54 -8.53 -0.07
N GLU A 77 12.11 -8.89 -1.23
CA GLU A 77 12.88 -7.98 -2.09
C GLU A 77 11.99 -6.89 -2.70
N ALA A 78 10.77 -7.22 -3.12
CA ALA A 78 9.81 -6.24 -3.61
C ALA A 78 9.44 -5.22 -2.53
N VAL A 79 9.20 -5.66 -1.28
CA VAL A 79 8.92 -4.77 -0.14
C VAL A 79 10.15 -3.97 0.29
N LYS A 80 11.35 -4.55 0.24
CA LYS A 80 12.60 -3.82 0.55
C LYS A 80 12.92 -2.77 -0.50
N GLN A 81 12.78 -3.06 -1.79
CA GLN A 81 12.90 -2.05 -2.85
C GLN A 81 11.80 -0.99 -2.75
N PHE A 82 10.59 -1.35 -2.33
CA PHE A 82 9.47 -0.44 -2.09
C PHE A 82 9.69 0.53 -0.92
N CYS A 83 10.39 0.10 0.12
CA CYS A 83 10.63 0.91 1.33
C CYS A 83 11.95 1.71 1.30
N PHE A 84 12.97 1.28 0.55
CA PHE A 84 14.32 1.90 0.57
C PHE A 84 14.82 2.42 -0.78
N GLY A 85 14.08 2.21 -1.88
CA GLY A 85 14.39 2.79 -3.20
C GLY A 85 14.04 4.28 -3.24
N SER A 86 15.06 5.09 -2.95
CA SER A 86 15.05 6.56 -2.87
C SER A 86 14.70 7.24 -4.19
#